data_AF-A0A6I3J641-F1
#
_entry.id   AF-A0A6I3J641-F1
#
_cell.length_a   1.000
_cell.length_b   1.000
_cell.length_c   1.000
_cell.angle_alpha   90.00
_cell.angle_beta   90.00
_cell.angle_gamma   90.00
#
_symmetry.space_group_name_H-M   'P 1'
#
loop_
_entity.id
_entity.type
_entity.pdbx_description
1 polymer ?
#
loop_
_entity_poly.entity_id
_entity_poly.type
_entity_poly.pdbx_seq_one_letter_code
_entity_poly.pdbx_strand_id
1 'polypeptide(L)'
;MHIHSLSGFESILPQTIDGTSQWIFGKNPPYTDPNDILVEELDYLGTELYLFELQNQKVYQPFPKEAMIYLENPVYDPLSDSFGLLRFDFLQHIIQAYQYRPLNQELTLLTTVPFEKAGDLINVRLISSPFTLIKHEIHYSRTHFLWPVEEVCQWETNECLNYLDDQYFYTSKWVEEPEDYEEVIVRERSTHQIIQRQKGRRLLLPNGEYWQFVK
;
A
#
# COMPACT_ATOMS: atom_id res chain seq x y z
N MET A 1 23.23 -11.63 21.23
CA MET A 1 21.83 -11.61 20.78
C MET A 1 21.03 -10.88 21.84
N HIS A 2 20.38 -9.76 21.49
CA HIS A 2 19.47 -9.05 22.38
C HIS A 2 18.04 -9.41 21.97
N ILE A 3 17.21 -9.83 22.93
CA ILE A 3 15.80 -10.18 22.70
C ILE A 3 14.97 -9.13 23.43
N HIS A 4 14.06 -8.49 22.69
CA HIS A 4 13.05 -7.60 23.25
C HIS A 4 11.73 -8.37 23.35
N SER A 5 10.97 -8.15 24.43
CA SER A 5 9.68 -8.81 24.65
C SER A 5 8.59 -7.76 24.80
N LEU A 6 7.49 -7.94 24.07
CA LEU A 6 6.31 -7.09 24.14
C LEU A 6 5.08 -7.98 24.39
N SER A 7 4.33 -7.70 25.46
CA SER A 7 3.14 -8.46 25.86
C SER A 7 1.85 -7.81 25.38
N GLY A 8 0.79 -8.59 25.20
CA GLY A 8 -0.54 -8.10 24.79
C GLY A 8 -0.78 -8.07 23.29
N PHE A 9 0.14 -8.63 22.50
CA PHE A 9 0.08 -8.72 21.04
C PHE A 9 0.31 -10.15 20.53
N GLU A 10 0.05 -11.16 21.37
CA GLU A 10 0.32 -12.56 21.09
C GLU A 10 -0.49 -13.10 19.89
N SER A 11 -1.62 -12.47 19.58
CA SER A 11 -2.48 -12.78 18.42
C SER A 11 -2.11 -12.00 17.15
N ILE A 12 -1.18 -11.05 17.24
CA ILE A 12 -0.76 -10.21 16.12
C ILE A 12 0.43 -10.86 15.42
N LEU A 13 0.36 -10.96 14.09
CA LEU A 13 1.49 -11.34 13.26
C LEU A 13 2.23 -10.08 12.78
N PRO A 14 3.44 -9.78 13.32
CA PRO A 14 4.21 -8.61 12.91
C PRO A 14 4.77 -8.79 11.49
N GLN A 15 4.80 -7.70 10.74
CA GLN A 15 5.29 -7.60 9.37
C GLN A 15 6.16 -6.36 9.20
N THR A 16 7.18 -6.45 8.35
CA THR A 16 8.02 -5.29 7.99
C THR A 16 7.25 -4.31 7.12
N ILE A 17 7.67 -3.04 7.15
CA ILE A 17 7.12 -1.99 6.27
C ILE A 17 8.22 -1.57 5.30
N ASP A 18 7.91 -1.60 4.01
CA ASP A 18 8.86 -1.16 2.99
C ASP A 18 9.23 0.32 3.19
N GLY A 19 10.48 0.66 2.92
CA GLY A 19 10.99 2.02 3.08
C GLY A 19 11.43 2.38 4.50
N THR A 20 11.34 1.48 5.48
CA THR A 20 11.82 1.77 6.85
C THR A 20 12.36 0.53 7.58
N SER A 21 13.45 0.72 8.34
CA SER A 21 13.93 -0.27 9.33
C SER A 21 13.53 0.08 10.77
N GLN A 22 12.84 1.20 10.97
CA GLN A 22 12.47 1.70 12.29
C GLN A 22 11.09 1.20 12.73
N TRP A 23 10.28 0.77 11.77
CA TRP A 23 8.89 0.42 12.00
C TRP A 23 8.56 -0.98 11.50
N ILE A 24 7.70 -1.65 12.26
CA ILE A 24 6.94 -2.81 11.83
C ILE A 24 5.47 -2.54 12.11
N PHE A 25 4.58 -3.29 11.47
CA PHE A 25 3.15 -3.23 11.77
C PHE A 25 2.60 -4.62 12.09
N GLY A 26 1.41 -4.66 12.63
CA GLY A 26 0.64 -5.90 12.73
C GLY A 26 -0.84 -5.60 12.76
N LYS A 27 -1.63 -6.50 12.15
CA LYS A 27 -3.09 -6.40 12.11
C LYS A 27 -3.77 -7.66 12.62
N ASN A 28 -4.97 -7.50 13.16
CA ASN A 28 -5.85 -8.60 13.56
C ASN A 28 -7.27 -8.36 13.06
N PRO A 29 -7.87 -9.28 12.29
CA PRO A 29 -7.27 -10.50 11.75
C PRO A 29 -6.15 -10.24 10.70
N PRO A 30 -5.10 -11.08 10.63
CA PRO A 30 -3.93 -10.84 9.76
C PRO A 30 -4.17 -11.11 8.27
N TYR A 31 -5.11 -11.99 7.92
CA TYR A 31 -5.34 -12.48 6.55
C TYR A 31 -6.80 -12.32 6.14
N THR A 32 -7.25 -11.08 6.05
CA THR A 32 -8.60 -10.77 5.58
C THR A 32 -8.49 -9.88 4.36
N ASP A 33 -9.23 -10.21 3.32
CA ASP A 33 -9.42 -9.38 2.13
C ASP A 33 -10.73 -8.58 2.29
N PRO A 34 -10.75 -7.27 2.01
CA PRO A 34 -11.97 -6.47 2.14
C PRO A 34 -13.09 -6.94 1.20
N ASN A 35 -12.76 -7.57 0.07
CA ASN A 35 -13.76 -8.08 -0.86
C ASN A 35 -14.50 -9.31 -0.32
N ASP A 36 -13.82 -10.16 0.46
CA ASP A 36 -14.46 -11.33 1.08
C ASP A 36 -15.49 -10.90 2.11
N ILE A 37 -15.22 -9.84 2.88
CA ILE A 37 -16.17 -9.27 3.85
C ILE A 37 -17.46 -8.81 3.15
N LEU A 38 -17.35 -8.18 1.98
CA LEU A 38 -18.50 -7.73 1.20
C LEU A 38 -19.33 -8.88 0.65
N VAL A 39 -18.67 -9.89 0.06
CA VAL A 39 -19.35 -10.97 -0.67
C VAL A 39 -19.99 -11.97 0.28
N GLU A 40 -19.35 -12.25 1.42
CA GLU A 40 -19.82 -13.25 2.37
C GLU A 40 -20.82 -12.70 3.40
N GLU A 41 -21.12 -11.39 3.37
CA GLU A 41 -22.01 -10.71 4.32
C GLU A 41 -21.66 -11.01 5.79
N LEU A 42 -20.37 -11.12 6.10
CA LEU A 42 -19.89 -11.52 7.42
C LEU A 42 -20.19 -10.45 8.46
N ASP A 43 -20.55 -10.89 9.67
CA ASP A 43 -20.47 -10.08 10.89
C ASP A 43 -19.00 -9.79 11.22
N TYR A 44 -18.43 -8.79 10.54
CA TYR A 44 -17.03 -8.43 10.66
C TYR A 44 -16.80 -7.55 11.90
N LEU A 45 -16.06 -8.06 12.88
CA LEU A 45 -15.79 -7.35 14.15
C LEU A 45 -14.81 -6.18 14.03
N GLY A 46 -14.23 -5.96 12.84
CA GLY A 46 -13.27 -4.90 12.59
C GLY A 46 -11.81 -5.35 12.60
N THR A 47 -10.96 -4.54 11.95
CA THR A 47 -9.50 -4.68 12.03
C THR A 47 -8.92 -3.88 13.18
N GLU A 48 -8.01 -4.50 13.94
CA GLU A 48 -7.06 -3.77 14.77
C GLU A 48 -5.76 -3.58 13.99
N LEU A 49 -5.21 -2.37 13.99
CA LEU A 49 -3.93 -2.06 13.35
C LEU A 49 -2.99 -1.40 14.36
N TYR A 50 -1.80 -1.97 14.50
CA TYR A 50 -0.75 -1.47 15.38
C TYR A 50 0.52 -1.16 14.59
N LEU A 51 1.14 -0.03 14.90
CA LEU A 51 2.45 0.38 14.42
C LEU A 51 3.43 0.31 15.58
N PHE A 52 4.53 -0.42 15.40
CA PHE A 52 5.56 -0.60 16.42
C PHE A 52 6.83 0.13 16.00
N GLU A 53 7.26 1.05 16.85
CA GLU A 53 8.51 1.80 16.71
C GLU A 53 9.61 1.06 17.46
N LEU A 54 10.60 0.56 16.73
CA LEU A 54 11.56 -0.40 17.27
C LEU A 54 12.61 0.23 18.20
N GLN A 55 13.00 1.49 17.99
CA GLN A 55 14.08 2.13 18.75
C GLN A 55 13.66 2.41 20.20
N ASN A 56 12.47 2.98 20.40
CA ASN A 56 11.95 3.31 21.73
C ASN A 56 10.86 2.32 22.19
N GLN A 57 10.61 1.25 21.44
CA GLN A 57 9.62 0.21 21.76
C GLN A 57 8.23 0.78 22.01
N LYS A 58 7.84 1.81 21.24
CA LYS A 58 6.53 2.43 21.33
C LYS A 58 5.54 1.73 20.41
N VAL A 59 4.30 1.64 20.85
CA VAL A 59 3.19 1.10 20.05
C VAL A 59 2.17 2.18 19.83
N TYR A 60 1.70 2.30 18.61
CA TYR A 60 0.67 3.25 18.20
C TYR A 60 -0.49 2.48 17.59
N GLN A 61 -1.70 2.90 17.92
CA GLN A 61 -2.94 2.37 17.36
C GLN A 61 -3.67 3.55 16.68
N PRO A 62 -3.52 3.73 15.36
CA PRO A 62 -4.07 4.90 14.67
C PRO A 62 -5.59 4.98 14.72
N PHE A 63 -6.27 3.83 14.80
CA PHE A 63 -7.73 3.73 14.85
C PHE A 63 -8.16 2.80 16.00
N PRO A 64 -9.22 3.14 16.74
CA PRO A 64 -9.89 2.16 17.59
C PRO A 64 -10.48 1.04 16.72
N LYS A 65 -10.66 -0.15 17.31
CA LYS A 65 -11.37 -1.24 16.64
C LYS A 65 -12.85 -0.90 16.53
N GLU A 66 -13.40 -1.01 15.33
CA GLU A 66 -14.80 -0.74 15.04
C GLU A 66 -15.39 -1.87 14.17
N ALA A 67 -16.58 -2.34 14.49
CA ALA A 67 -17.27 -3.34 13.67
C ALA A 67 -17.49 -2.82 12.25
N MET A 68 -17.39 -3.70 11.27
CA MET A 68 -17.55 -3.38 9.84
C MET A 68 -16.54 -2.35 9.31
N ILE A 69 -15.41 -2.17 9.99
CA ILE A 69 -14.28 -1.36 9.53
C ILE A 69 -13.07 -2.23 9.25
N TYR A 70 -12.66 -2.29 7.99
CA TYR A 70 -11.42 -2.94 7.60
C TYR A 70 -10.30 -1.93 7.41
N LEU A 71 -9.09 -2.28 7.89
CA LEU A 71 -7.89 -1.48 7.75
C LEU A 71 -6.87 -2.26 6.92
N GLU A 72 -6.39 -1.65 5.83
CA GLU A 72 -5.34 -2.26 5.02
C GLU A 72 -3.95 -2.06 5.64
N ASN A 73 -2.99 -2.85 5.17
CA ASN A 73 -1.59 -2.70 5.52
C ASN A 73 -1.12 -1.24 5.31
N PRO A 74 -0.38 -0.67 6.28
CA PRO A 74 0.09 0.69 6.20
C PRO A 74 1.21 0.81 5.17
N VAL A 75 1.32 1.97 4.52
CA VAL A 75 2.47 2.32 3.67
C VAL A 75 3.22 3.47 4.29
N TYR A 76 4.54 3.36 4.36
CA TYR A 76 5.39 4.42 4.90
C TYR A 76 5.90 5.33 3.79
N ASP A 77 5.92 6.63 4.07
CA ASP A 77 6.57 7.65 3.25
C ASP A 77 7.79 8.21 4.02
N PRO A 78 9.02 7.83 3.62
CA PRO A 78 10.25 8.32 4.24
C PRO A 78 10.46 9.83 4.10
N LEU A 79 9.90 10.47 3.07
CA LEU A 79 10.12 11.90 2.82
C LEU A 79 9.30 12.77 3.78
N SER A 80 8.10 12.32 4.14
CA SER A 80 7.21 13.02 5.08
C SER A 80 7.20 12.44 6.50
N ASP A 81 7.97 11.35 6.72
CA ASP A 81 7.98 10.56 7.96
C ASP A 81 6.57 10.25 8.47
N SER A 82 5.74 9.70 7.57
CA SER A 82 4.34 9.46 7.85
C SER A 82 3.81 8.18 7.22
N PHE A 83 2.68 7.71 7.73
CA PHE A 83 2.00 6.52 7.25
C PHE A 83 0.77 6.89 6.44
N GLY A 84 0.64 6.29 5.28
CA GLY A 84 -0.60 6.22 4.53
C GLY A 84 -1.42 5.03 5.03
N LEU A 85 -2.65 5.28 5.42
CA LEU A 85 -3.57 4.27 5.94
C LEU A 85 -4.85 4.24 5.11
N LEU A 86 -5.34 3.04 4.76
CA LEU A 86 -6.67 2.86 4.16
C LEU A 86 -7.65 2.27 5.16
N ARG A 87 -8.81 2.92 5.24
CA ARG A 87 -9.97 2.50 6.04
C ARG A 87 -11.14 2.24 5.10
N PHE A 88 -11.71 1.06 5.19
CA PHE A 88 -12.90 0.63 4.45
C PHE A 88 -14.06 0.57 5.42
N ASP A 89 -15.09 1.37 5.19
CA ASP A 89 -16.30 1.41 5.99
C ASP A 89 -17.42 0.70 5.24
N PHE A 90 -17.73 -0.54 5.62
CA PHE A 90 -18.72 -1.35 4.92
C PHE A 90 -20.14 -0.89 5.18
N LEU A 91 -20.41 -0.22 6.31
CA LEU A 91 -21.75 0.31 6.61
C LEU A 91 -22.06 1.57 5.78
N GLN A 92 -21.04 2.41 5.56
CA GLN A 92 -21.18 3.62 4.76
C GLN A 92 -20.83 3.40 3.28
N HIS A 93 -20.29 2.24 2.91
CA HIS A 93 -19.82 1.91 1.57
C HIS A 93 -18.77 2.90 1.02
N ILE A 94 -17.79 3.26 1.85
CA ILE A 94 -16.72 4.23 1.50
C ILE A 94 -15.33 3.71 1.85
N ILE A 95 -14.36 4.10 1.02
CA ILE A 95 -12.91 4.00 1.25
C ILE A 95 -12.42 5.36 1.71
N GLN A 96 -11.63 5.40 2.76
CA GLN A 96 -11.01 6.62 3.26
C GLN A 96 -9.50 6.43 3.32
N ALA A 97 -8.76 7.37 2.73
CA ALA A 97 -7.31 7.42 2.85
C ALA A 97 -6.90 8.47 3.88
N TYR A 98 -5.99 8.10 4.76
CA TYR A 98 -5.47 8.95 5.81
C TYR A 98 -3.96 9.06 5.75
N GLN A 99 -3.43 10.20 6.19
CA GLN A 99 -2.05 10.36 6.60
C GLN A 99 -1.98 10.33 8.13
N TYR A 100 -1.09 9.52 8.68
CA TYR A 100 -0.84 9.40 10.11
C TYR A 100 0.60 9.75 10.45
N ARG A 101 0.81 10.70 11.37
CA ARG A 101 2.13 11.06 11.91
C ARG A 101 2.25 10.56 13.36
N PRO A 102 2.99 9.48 13.63
CA PRO A 102 3.03 8.86 14.96
C PRO A 102 3.54 9.77 16.08
N LEU A 103 4.57 10.59 15.80
CA LEU A 103 5.20 11.44 16.83
C LEU A 103 4.21 12.42 17.48
N ASN A 104 3.28 12.95 16.68
CA ASN A 104 2.24 13.86 17.14
C ASN A 104 0.87 13.18 17.30
N GLN A 105 0.79 11.88 16.97
CA GLN A 105 -0.45 11.10 16.88
C GLN A 105 -1.53 11.81 16.04
N GLU A 106 -1.09 12.49 14.99
CA GLU A 106 -1.96 13.26 14.11
C GLU A 106 -2.49 12.36 13.00
N LEU A 107 -3.82 12.24 12.91
CA LEU A 107 -4.50 11.49 11.86
C LEU A 107 -5.29 12.46 10.98
N THR A 108 -4.88 12.61 9.72
CA THR A 108 -5.47 13.54 8.76
C THR A 108 -6.16 12.78 7.64
N LEU A 109 -7.46 13.05 7.42
CA LEU A 109 -8.19 12.51 6.27
C LEU A 109 -7.69 13.19 4.99
N LEU A 110 -7.23 12.40 4.02
CA LEU A 110 -6.79 12.88 2.71
C LEU A 110 -7.93 12.89 1.70
N THR A 111 -8.72 11.82 1.65
CA THR A 111 -9.86 11.68 0.73
C THR A 111 -10.86 10.63 1.22
N THR A 112 -12.08 10.71 0.67
CA THR A 112 -13.13 9.70 0.80
C THR A 112 -13.66 9.36 -0.58
N VAL A 113 -13.73 8.07 -0.90
CA VAL A 113 -14.15 7.54 -2.20
C VAL A 113 -15.26 6.50 -1.97
N PRO A 114 -16.41 6.58 -2.66
CA PRO A 114 -17.43 5.53 -2.56
C PRO A 114 -16.94 4.22 -3.16
N PHE A 115 -17.37 3.08 -2.61
CA PHE A 115 -17.05 1.74 -3.12
C PHE A 115 -17.41 1.58 -4.60
N GLU A 116 -18.54 2.16 -5.03
CA GLU A 116 -18.99 2.14 -6.43
C GLU A 116 -17.91 2.62 -7.41
N LYS A 117 -17.08 3.59 -7.01
CA LYS A 117 -16.00 4.11 -7.86
C LYS A 117 -14.84 3.13 -8.00
N ALA A 118 -14.61 2.25 -7.02
CA ALA A 118 -13.64 1.17 -7.11
C ALA A 118 -14.21 -0.09 -7.77
N GLY A 119 -15.54 -0.26 -7.81
CA GLY A 119 -16.17 -1.52 -8.21
C GLY A 119 -16.01 -2.57 -7.11
N ASP A 120 -15.40 -3.72 -7.41
CA ASP A 120 -14.96 -4.64 -6.37
C ASP A 120 -13.80 -4.04 -5.55
N LEU A 121 -13.53 -4.57 -4.36
CA LEU A 121 -12.47 -4.04 -3.49
C LEU A 121 -11.12 -4.73 -3.69
N ILE A 122 -11.01 -5.63 -4.67
CA ILE A 122 -9.80 -6.39 -4.93
C ILE A 122 -8.72 -5.42 -5.43
N ASN A 123 -7.53 -5.56 -4.84
CA ASN A 123 -6.34 -4.77 -5.18
C ASN A 123 -6.52 -3.25 -5.11
N VAL A 124 -7.41 -2.76 -4.24
CA VAL A 124 -7.43 -1.35 -3.85
C VAL A 124 -6.29 -1.11 -2.88
N ARG A 125 -5.40 -0.17 -3.19
CA ARG A 125 -4.16 0.08 -2.44
C ARG A 125 -3.86 1.57 -2.35
N LEU A 126 -3.10 1.94 -1.33
CA LEU A 126 -2.47 3.24 -1.23
C LEU A 126 -0.98 3.04 -1.50
N ILE A 127 -0.40 3.84 -2.39
CA ILE A 127 1.05 3.88 -2.62
C ILE A 127 1.60 5.20 -2.10
N SER A 128 2.89 5.28 -1.75
CA SER A 128 3.53 6.49 -1.25
C SER A 128 4.34 7.25 -2.31
N SER A 129 4.79 8.45 -1.96
CA SER A 129 5.64 9.35 -2.76
C SER A 129 5.04 9.88 -4.07
N PRO A 130 3.86 10.53 -4.12
CA PRO A 130 2.99 10.93 -3.00
C PRO A 130 1.93 9.88 -2.68
N PHE A 131 1.23 10.03 -1.55
CA PHE A 131 0.09 9.17 -1.26
C PHE A 131 -0.92 9.24 -2.40
N THR A 132 -1.23 8.07 -2.96
CA THR A 132 -2.09 7.94 -4.14
C THR A 132 -2.96 6.71 -3.97
N LEU A 133 -4.29 6.88 -4.03
CA LEU A 133 -5.25 5.78 -3.92
C LEU A 133 -5.50 5.21 -5.31
N ILE A 134 -5.25 3.92 -5.46
CA ILE A 134 -5.32 3.22 -6.73
C ILE A 134 -6.05 1.89 -6.61
N LYS A 135 -6.51 1.38 -7.74
CA LYS A 135 -6.98 0.00 -7.92
C LYS A 135 -6.23 -0.64 -9.07
N HIS A 136 -5.64 -1.81 -8.81
CA HIS A 136 -4.95 -2.58 -9.85
C HIS A 136 -5.85 -3.69 -10.40
N GLU A 137 -6.18 -3.60 -11.68
CA GLU A 137 -6.82 -4.68 -12.43
C GLU A 137 -5.76 -5.53 -13.13
N ILE A 138 -5.18 -6.47 -12.38
CA ILE A 138 -4.06 -7.30 -12.84
C ILE A 138 -4.40 -8.01 -14.16
N HIS A 139 -5.59 -8.61 -14.26
CA HIS A 139 -6.03 -9.34 -15.45
C HIS A 139 -6.17 -8.48 -16.72
N TYR A 140 -6.42 -7.18 -16.56
CA TYR A 140 -6.52 -6.24 -17.68
C TYR A 140 -5.25 -5.41 -17.85
N SER A 141 -4.25 -5.60 -16.98
CA SER A 141 -3.03 -4.81 -16.91
C SER A 141 -3.33 -3.31 -16.86
N ARG A 142 -4.27 -2.92 -15.99
CA ARG A 142 -4.69 -1.52 -15.80
C ARG A 142 -4.55 -1.09 -14.36
N THR A 143 -4.25 0.19 -14.17
CA THR A 143 -4.36 0.86 -12.89
C THR A 143 -5.37 1.98 -13.01
N HIS A 144 -6.39 1.97 -12.14
CA HIS A 144 -7.28 3.09 -11.92
C HIS A 144 -6.72 3.93 -10.79
N PHE A 145 -6.46 5.19 -11.06
CA PHE A 145 -6.12 6.19 -10.06
C PHE A 145 -7.42 6.81 -9.57
N LEU A 146 -7.71 6.63 -8.28
CA LEU A 146 -8.95 7.09 -7.67
C LEU A 146 -8.79 8.45 -6.99
N TRP A 147 -7.56 8.78 -6.56
CA TRP A 147 -7.16 10.06 -5.94
C TRP A 147 -5.61 10.17 -5.92
N PRO A 148 -5.01 11.38 -6.03
CA PRO A 148 -5.63 12.70 -6.09
C PRO A 148 -6.16 13.11 -7.46
N VAL A 149 -5.60 12.55 -8.53
CA VAL A 149 -6.03 12.78 -9.90
C VAL A 149 -6.68 11.50 -10.41
N GLU A 150 -7.90 11.62 -10.92
CA GLU A 150 -8.60 10.47 -11.50
C GLU A 150 -8.12 10.22 -12.92
N GLU A 151 -7.54 9.05 -13.14
CA GLU A 151 -7.03 8.62 -14.45
C GLU A 151 -7.02 7.09 -14.54
N VAL A 152 -7.05 6.56 -15.75
CA VAL A 152 -6.91 5.11 -16.00
C VAL A 152 -5.70 4.91 -16.90
N CYS A 153 -4.73 4.16 -16.40
CA CYS A 153 -3.52 3.84 -17.15
C CYS A 153 -3.57 2.38 -17.60
N GLN A 154 -3.34 2.17 -18.90
CA GLN A 154 -3.17 0.85 -19.50
C GLN A 154 -1.68 0.54 -19.59
N TRP A 155 -1.29 -0.61 -19.05
CA TRP A 155 0.07 -1.13 -19.08
C TRP A 155 0.20 -2.24 -20.11
N GLU A 156 1.44 -2.64 -20.41
CA GLU A 156 1.70 -3.88 -21.15
C GLU A 156 1.25 -5.10 -20.32
N THR A 157 0.97 -6.23 -20.98
CA THR A 157 0.69 -7.49 -20.27
C THR A 157 1.80 -7.81 -19.27
N ASN A 158 1.43 -8.19 -18.05
CA ASN A 158 2.34 -8.48 -16.92
C ASN A 158 3.16 -7.29 -16.42
N GLU A 159 2.84 -6.05 -16.83
CA GLU A 159 3.42 -4.83 -16.27
C GLU A 159 2.58 -4.32 -15.11
N CYS A 160 3.24 -4.00 -14.00
CA CYS A 160 2.66 -3.53 -12.76
C CYS A 160 3.28 -2.20 -12.34
N LEU A 161 2.44 -1.29 -11.84
CA LEU A 161 2.91 -0.06 -11.20
C LEU A 161 3.54 -0.37 -9.84
N ASN A 162 4.77 0.12 -9.63
CA ASN A 162 5.46 0.00 -8.34
C ASN A 162 5.30 1.28 -7.52
N TYR A 163 5.58 2.43 -8.14
CA TYR A 163 5.41 3.77 -7.55
C TYR A 163 5.44 4.82 -8.67
N LEU A 164 5.29 6.09 -8.32
CA LEU A 164 5.29 7.21 -9.24
C LEU A 164 5.93 8.44 -8.58
N ASP A 165 6.23 9.45 -9.37
CA ASP A 165 6.46 10.82 -8.89
C ASP A 165 5.65 11.80 -9.77
N ASP A 166 5.95 13.09 -9.66
CA ASP A 166 5.25 14.13 -10.44
C ASP A 166 5.46 13.99 -11.96
N GLN A 167 6.56 13.37 -12.40
CA GLN A 167 6.98 13.30 -13.80
C GLN A 167 6.89 11.89 -14.38
N TYR A 168 7.06 10.85 -13.56
CA TYR A 168 7.28 9.50 -14.05
C TYR A 168 6.44 8.44 -13.35
N PHE A 169 6.01 7.45 -14.14
CA PHE A 169 5.58 6.16 -13.62
C PHE A 169 6.76 5.19 -13.60
N TYR A 170 6.90 4.49 -12.48
CA TYR A 170 7.92 3.47 -12.28
C TYR A 170 7.23 2.12 -12.20
N THR A 171 7.34 1.35 -13.26
CA THR A 171 6.68 0.05 -13.40
C THR A 171 7.71 -1.06 -13.49
N SER A 172 7.28 -2.29 -13.26
CA SER A 172 8.06 -3.47 -13.63
C SER A 172 7.20 -4.45 -14.40
N LYS A 173 7.84 -5.22 -15.28
CA LYS A 173 7.19 -6.20 -16.13
C LYS A 173 7.83 -7.55 -15.95
N TRP A 174 7.02 -8.57 -15.71
CA TRP A 174 7.48 -9.95 -15.69
C TRP A 174 7.37 -10.58 -17.08
N VAL A 175 8.47 -11.21 -17.54
CA VAL A 175 8.58 -11.82 -18.87
C VAL A 175 8.94 -13.30 -18.74
N GLU A 176 8.12 -14.16 -19.33
CA GLU A 176 8.16 -15.63 -19.22
C GLU A 176 8.83 -16.33 -20.42
N GLU A 177 9.90 -15.83 -21.06
CA GLU A 177 10.55 -16.59 -22.16
C GLU A 177 12.04 -16.25 -22.40
N PRO A 178 12.93 -17.24 -22.68
CA PRO A 178 12.91 -18.67 -22.29
C PRO A 178 13.40 -18.92 -20.83
N GLU A 179 13.86 -17.88 -20.15
CA GLU A 179 14.14 -17.84 -18.71
C GLU A 179 13.39 -16.63 -18.13
N ASP A 180 12.72 -16.79 -16.99
CA ASP A 180 11.98 -15.70 -16.37
C ASP A 180 12.90 -14.54 -16.00
N TYR A 181 12.55 -13.34 -16.44
CA TYR A 181 13.22 -12.13 -15.98
C TYR A 181 12.20 -11.01 -15.74
N GLU A 182 12.66 -10.01 -15.01
CA GLU A 182 11.92 -8.79 -14.79
C GLU A 182 12.56 -7.67 -15.60
N GLU A 183 11.73 -6.75 -16.08
CA GLU A 183 12.16 -5.49 -16.64
C GLU A 183 11.72 -4.37 -15.73
N VAL A 184 12.60 -3.39 -15.58
CA VAL A 184 12.31 -2.12 -14.93
C VAL A 184 12.04 -1.09 -16.02
N ILE A 185 10.88 -0.45 -15.94
CA ILE A 185 10.37 0.47 -16.93
C ILE A 185 10.13 1.82 -16.27
N VAL A 186 10.48 2.89 -16.98
CA VAL A 186 10.15 4.27 -16.62
C VAL A 186 9.34 4.86 -17.75
N ARG A 187 8.18 5.42 -17.42
CA ARG A 187 7.29 6.09 -18.37
C ARG A 187 7.12 7.54 -17.98
N GLU A 188 7.03 8.42 -18.96
CA GLU A 188 6.58 9.79 -18.72
C GLU A 188 5.10 9.78 -18.33
N ARG A 189 4.76 10.49 -17.25
CA ARG A 189 3.39 10.50 -16.70
C ARG A 189 2.39 11.22 -17.59
N SER A 190 2.80 12.28 -18.30
CA SER A 190 1.90 13.05 -19.16
C SER A 190 1.52 12.36 -20.46
N THR A 191 2.40 11.51 -21.01
CA THR A 191 2.23 10.86 -22.32
C THR A 191 2.13 9.34 -22.25
N HIS A 192 2.45 8.75 -21.09
CA HIS A 192 2.58 7.31 -20.84
C HIS A 192 3.65 6.63 -21.70
N GLN A 193 4.50 7.38 -22.40
CA GLN A 193 5.55 6.85 -23.25
C GLN A 193 6.66 6.23 -22.41
N ILE A 194 7.12 5.04 -22.81
CA ILE A 194 8.30 4.41 -22.21
C ILE A 194 9.53 5.24 -22.61
N ILE A 195 10.21 5.81 -21.62
CA ILE A 195 11.45 6.55 -21.82
C ILE A 195 12.69 5.72 -21.47
N GLN A 196 12.51 4.70 -20.62
CA GLN A 196 13.58 3.76 -20.26
C GLN A 196 12.99 2.37 -20.02
N ARG A 197 13.68 1.34 -20.52
CA ARG A 197 13.38 -0.08 -20.29
C ARG A 197 14.68 -0.86 -20.21
N GLN A 198 14.88 -1.62 -19.14
CA GLN A 198 16.08 -2.43 -18.94
C GLN A 198 15.71 -3.72 -18.23
N LYS A 199 16.43 -4.81 -18.54
CA LYS A 199 16.31 -6.05 -17.75
C LYS A 199 16.89 -5.82 -16.36
N GLY A 200 16.14 -6.15 -15.34
CA GLY A 200 16.55 -5.86 -13.98
C GLY A 200 15.39 -5.84 -12.99
N ARG A 201 15.74 -5.53 -11.75
CA ARG A 201 14.79 -5.39 -10.65
C ARG A 201 14.99 -4.09 -9.92
N ARG A 202 13.94 -3.62 -9.24
CA ARG A 202 14.05 -2.47 -8.34
C ARG A 202 13.65 -2.87 -6.93
N LEU A 203 14.39 -2.35 -5.96
CA LEU A 203 14.19 -2.61 -4.54
C LEU A 203 14.08 -1.28 -3.80
N LEU A 204 13.03 -1.12 -2.98
CA LEU A 204 12.98 -0.06 -1.99
C LEU A 204 13.70 -0.54 -0.73
N LEU A 205 14.78 0.13 -0.36
CA LEU A 205 15.55 -0.19 0.82
C LEU A 205 14.91 0.38 2.10
N PRO A 206 15.26 -0.15 3.28
CA PRO A 206 14.76 0.37 4.56
C PRO A 206 15.20 1.79 4.92
N ASN A 207 16.13 2.39 4.18
CA ASN A 207 16.51 3.80 4.31
C ASN A 207 15.69 4.72 3.38
N GLY A 208 14.69 4.17 2.67
CA GLY A 208 13.85 4.91 1.73
C GLY A 208 14.44 5.06 0.33
N GLU A 209 15.63 4.54 0.07
CA GLU A 209 16.27 4.64 -1.25
C GLU A 209 15.81 3.52 -2.19
N TYR A 210 15.57 3.88 -3.46
CA TYR A 210 15.35 2.90 -4.51
C TYR A 210 16.67 2.49 -5.16
N TRP A 211 16.93 1.19 -5.20
CA TRP A 211 18.09 0.60 -5.84
C TRP A 211 17.65 -0.21 -7.05
N GLN A 212 18.33 0.00 -8.19
CA GLN A 212 18.03 -0.68 -9.44
C GLN A 212 19.19 -1.60 -9.83
N PHE A 213 18.90 -2.88 -10.00
CA PHE A 213 19.85 -3.90 -10.41
C PHE A 213 19.58 -4.20 -11.88
N VAL A 214 20.39 -3.63 -12.77
CA VAL A 214 20.18 -3.70 -14.23
C VAL A 214 21.33 -4.41 -14.94
N LYS A 215 21.02 -4.98 -16.10
CA LYS A 215 21.99 -5.55 -17.04
C LYS A 215 22.26 -4.62 -18.22
#